data_AF-G4T6Y7-F1
#
_entry.id   AF-G4T6Y7-F1
#
_cell.length_a   1.000
_cell.length_b   1.000
_cell.length_c   1.000
_cell.angle_alpha   90.00
_cell.angle_beta   90.00
_cell.angle_gamma   90.00
#
_symmetry.space_group_name_H-M   'P 1'
#
loop_
_entity.id
_entity.type
_entity.pdbx_description
1 polymer ?
#
loop_
_entity_poly.entity_id
_entity_poly.type
_entity_poly.pdbx_seq_one_letter_code
_entity_poly.pdbx_strand_id
1 'polypeptide(L)'
;MPPHHSAELRATHADFSDAVDKYIASYLSTLHSAMVMSALLAFVSTVFFVDIQSQISATPTRLASLGSHKIDALQALTYLAIICNCNAAILSFLLSDRLSTPPLAFSQSIVDSTDSEETTYDVYAVLKKRIPWRLWSPFKLYWLFCMLIGVLSVIVEFALYVWLQENHKAIKIAVTTFASVGSLPLLIFISEKLTSLRKHDYAL
;
A
#
# COMPACT_ATOMS: atom_id res chain seq x y z
N MET A 1 39.23 -28.36 25.39
CA MET A 1 38.22 -27.95 24.38
C MET A 1 37.48 -26.75 24.93
N PRO A 2 37.54 -25.57 24.27
CA PRO A 2 37.10 -24.33 24.90
C PRO A 2 35.57 -24.14 24.79
N PRO A 3 34.84 -24.00 25.92
CA PRO A 3 33.39 -23.76 25.93
C PRO A 3 32.98 -22.34 25.51
N HIS A 4 33.94 -21.46 25.22
CA HIS A 4 33.67 -20.05 24.89
C HIS A 4 33.08 -19.85 23.49
N HIS A 5 33.47 -20.66 22.51
CA HIS A 5 33.05 -20.45 21.11
C HIS A 5 31.55 -20.75 20.91
N SER A 6 30.99 -21.72 21.65
CA SER A 6 29.56 -22.05 21.59
C SER A 6 28.65 -21.00 22.22
N ALA A 7 29.16 -20.16 23.13
CA ALA A 7 28.37 -19.10 23.76
C ALA A 7 28.23 -17.88 22.84
N GLU A 8 29.31 -17.53 22.12
CA GLU A 8 29.36 -16.40 21.20
C GLU A 8 28.52 -16.63 19.93
N LEU A 9 28.54 -17.86 19.39
CA LEU A 9 27.65 -18.27 18.29
C LEU A 9 26.16 -18.17 18.69
N ARG A 10 25.80 -18.64 19.89
CA ARG A 10 24.41 -18.54 20.40
C ARG A 10 23.93 -17.10 20.56
N ALA A 11 24.80 -16.21 21.03
CA ALA A 11 24.47 -14.79 21.15
C ALA A 11 24.18 -14.16 19.78
N THR A 12 25.05 -14.42 18.80
CA THR A 12 24.90 -13.89 17.43
C THR A 12 23.62 -14.40 16.74
N HIS A 13 23.25 -15.66 16.97
CA HIS A 13 22.00 -16.23 16.45
C HIS A 13 20.75 -15.63 17.10
N ALA A 14 20.78 -15.36 18.40
CA ALA A 14 19.67 -14.72 19.10
C ALA A 14 19.43 -13.30 18.57
N ASP A 15 20.49 -12.52 18.36
CA ASP A 15 20.42 -11.17 17.81
C ASP A 15 19.87 -11.15 16.38
N PHE A 16 20.26 -12.14 15.55
CA PHE A 16 19.75 -12.29 14.19
C PHE A 16 18.25 -12.61 14.16
N SER A 17 17.78 -13.55 15.00
CA SER A 17 16.35 -13.90 15.07
C SER A 17 15.51 -12.70 15.49
N ASP A 18 15.97 -11.95 16.50
CA ASP A 18 15.30 -10.75 16.99
C ASP A 18 15.22 -9.66 15.91
N ALA A 19 16.29 -9.47 15.12
CA ALA A 19 16.28 -8.54 13.98
C ALA A 19 15.26 -8.92 12.89
N VAL A 20 15.13 -10.22 12.57
CA VAL A 20 14.15 -10.74 11.61
C VAL A 20 12.72 -10.53 12.12
N ASP A 21 12.48 -10.87 13.39
CA ASP A 21 11.16 -10.74 14.00
C ASP A 21 10.72 -9.27 14.05
N LYS A 22 11.63 -8.36 14.42
CA LYS A 22 11.40 -6.92 14.37
C LYS A 22 11.07 -6.42 12.96
N TYR A 23 11.79 -6.89 11.95
CA TYR A 23 11.53 -6.54 10.55
C TYR A 23 10.15 -7.02 10.09
N ILE A 24 9.81 -8.28 10.36
CA ILE A 24 8.50 -8.87 10.01
C ILE A 24 7.37 -8.14 10.75
N ALA A 25 7.53 -7.88 12.04
CA ALA A 25 6.53 -7.15 12.85
C ALA A 25 6.29 -5.74 12.32
N SER A 26 7.35 -5.00 11.97
CA SER A 26 7.24 -3.67 11.37
C SER A 26 6.49 -3.69 10.03
N TYR A 27 6.78 -4.69 9.19
CA TYR A 27 6.11 -4.84 7.89
C TYR A 27 4.63 -5.23 8.05
N LEU A 28 4.31 -6.16 8.95
CA LEU A 28 2.94 -6.54 9.28
C LEU A 28 2.14 -5.35 9.81
N SER A 29 2.73 -4.55 10.71
CA SER A 29 2.11 -3.31 11.20
C SER A 29 1.78 -2.35 10.05
N THR A 30 2.69 -2.23 9.08
CA THR A 30 2.47 -1.40 7.88
C THR A 30 1.30 -1.93 7.05
N LEU A 31 1.26 -3.23 6.75
CA LEU A 31 0.17 -3.85 5.99
C LEU A 31 -1.18 -3.70 6.70
N HIS A 32 -1.21 -3.87 8.03
CA HIS A 32 -2.43 -3.69 8.81
C HIS A 32 -2.94 -2.25 8.76
N SER A 33 -2.04 -1.27 8.92
CA SER A 33 -2.40 0.14 8.78
C SER A 33 -2.91 0.49 7.37
N ALA A 34 -2.27 -0.06 6.33
CA ALA A 34 -2.67 0.15 4.95
C ALA A 34 -4.04 -0.47 4.65
N MET A 35 -4.33 -1.65 5.21
CA MET A 35 -5.63 -2.32 5.11
C MET A 35 -6.73 -1.44 5.69
N VAL A 36 -6.55 -0.96 6.93
CA VAL A 36 -7.53 -0.11 7.61
C VAL A 36 -7.75 1.20 6.86
N MET A 37 -6.68 1.87 6.44
CA MET A 37 -6.78 3.12 5.68
C MET A 37 -7.49 2.92 4.34
N SER A 38 -7.17 1.86 3.61
CA SER A 38 -7.83 1.56 2.33
C SER A 38 -9.32 1.26 2.53
N ALA A 39 -9.69 0.52 3.58
CA ALA A 39 -11.09 0.26 3.89
C ALA A 39 -11.86 1.56 4.24
N LEU A 40 -11.25 2.45 5.02
CA LEU A 40 -11.84 3.76 5.35
C LEU A 40 -12.02 4.64 4.12
N LEU A 41 -11.02 4.67 3.23
CA LEU A 41 -11.10 5.43 1.98
C LEU A 41 -12.19 4.88 1.05
N ALA A 42 -12.32 3.56 0.93
CA ALA A 42 -13.41 2.94 0.17
C ALA A 42 -14.79 3.28 0.75
N PHE A 43 -14.90 3.29 2.09
CA PHE A 43 -16.12 3.70 2.77
C PHE A 43 -16.47 5.17 2.48
N VAL A 44 -15.50 6.07 2.58
CA VAL A 44 -15.68 7.51 2.27
C VAL A 44 -16.13 7.72 0.82
N SER A 45 -15.51 7.06 -0.15
CA SER A 45 -15.96 7.12 -1.56
C SER A 45 -17.37 6.56 -1.74
N THR A 46 -17.77 5.55 -0.97
CA THR A 46 -19.15 5.02 -1.02
C THR A 46 -20.16 6.05 -0.49
N VAL A 47 -19.80 6.81 0.55
CA VAL A 47 -20.64 7.90 1.06
C VAL A 47 -20.78 8.99 0.00
N PHE A 48 -19.68 9.41 -0.65
CA PHE A 48 -19.74 10.37 -1.75
C PHE A 48 -20.59 9.86 -2.91
N PHE A 49 -20.46 8.58 -3.28
CA PHE A 49 -21.27 7.95 -4.32
C PHE A 49 -22.77 8.09 -4.05
N VAL A 50 -23.20 7.71 -2.84
CA VAL A 50 -24.61 7.78 -2.42
C VAL A 50 -25.11 9.21 -2.43
N ASP A 51 -24.30 10.15 -1.94
CA ASP A 51 -24.65 11.56 -1.94
C ASP A 51 -24.81 12.11 -3.36
N ILE A 52 -23.86 11.84 -4.26
CA ILE A 52 -23.92 12.24 -5.68
C ILE A 52 -25.18 11.69 -6.34
N GLN A 53 -25.48 10.39 -6.15
CA GLN A 53 -26.68 9.76 -6.70
C GLN A 53 -27.98 10.37 -6.16
N SER A 54 -28.00 10.72 -4.87
CA SER A 54 -29.14 11.39 -4.26
C SER A 54 -29.38 12.78 -4.87
N GLN A 55 -28.31 13.54 -5.13
CA GLN A 55 -28.40 14.87 -5.74
C GLN A 55 -28.85 14.82 -7.19
N ILE A 56 -28.36 13.85 -7.97
CA ILE A 56 -28.80 13.60 -9.34
C ILE A 56 -30.31 13.32 -9.38
N SER A 57 -30.79 12.48 -8.47
CA SER A 57 -32.20 12.09 -8.40
C SER A 57 -33.11 13.20 -7.91
N ALA A 58 -32.67 13.99 -6.92
CA ALA A 58 -33.49 15.01 -6.27
C ALA A 58 -33.57 16.33 -7.06
N THR A 59 -32.51 16.73 -7.77
CA THR A 59 -32.46 18.05 -8.43
C THR A 59 -31.85 17.96 -9.83
N PRO A 60 -32.57 17.35 -10.80
CA PRO A 60 -32.05 17.16 -12.15
C PRO A 60 -31.66 18.48 -12.82
N THR A 61 -32.32 19.61 -12.51
CA THR A 61 -32.07 20.91 -13.13
C THR A 61 -30.77 21.60 -12.69
N ARG A 62 -30.28 21.40 -11.46
CA ARG A 62 -29.00 22.00 -11.02
C ARG A 62 -27.81 21.24 -11.61
N LEU A 63 -27.83 19.91 -11.56
CA LEU A 63 -26.75 19.09 -12.12
C LEU A 63 -26.82 19.01 -13.65
N ALA A 64 -27.98 19.08 -14.30
CA ALA A 64 -28.05 19.11 -15.77
C ALA A 64 -27.36 20.34 -16.39
N SER A 65 -27.20 21.44 -15.63
CA SER A 65 -26.43 22.61 -16.08
C SER A 65 -24.90 22.37 -16.02
N LEU A 66 -24.45 21.44 -15.18
CA LEU A 66 -23.08 20.95 -15.14
C LEU A 66 -22.98 19.80 -16.15
N GLY A 67 -22.65 20.12 -17.39
CA GLY A 67 -22.68 19.18 -18.52
C GLY A 67 -22.25 17.73 -18.19
N SER A 68 -23.03 16.77 -18.72
CA SER A 68 -22.97 15.32 -18.44
C SER A 68 -21.58 14.78 -18.14
N HIS A 69 -20.60 15.15 -18.97
CA HIS A 69 -19.21 14.70 -18.87
C HIS A 69 -18.56 14.90 -17.50
N LYS A 70 -18.92 15.95 -16.75
CA LYS A 70 -18.34 16.21 -15.42
C LYS A 70 -18.89 15.25 -14.37
N ILE A 71 -20.18 14.94 -14.46
CA ILE A 71 -20.85 14.00 -13.56
C ILE A 71 -20.38 12.58 -13.86
N ASP A 72 -20.30 12.22 -15.15
CA ASP A 72 -19.78 10.92 -15.59
C ASP A 72 -18.33 10.71 -15.15
N ALA A 73 -17.48 11.73 -15.26
CA ALA A 73 -16.09 11.67 -14.80
C ALA A 73 -15.99 11.51 -13.28
N LEU A 74 -16.80 12.24 -12.51
CA LEU A 74 -16.82 12.12 -11.05
C LEU A 74 -17.27 10.71 -10.65
N GLN A 75 -18.33 10.19 -11.27
CA GLN A 75 -18.84 8.85 -10.99
C GLN A 75 -17.82 7.76 -11.36
N ALA A 76 -17.13 7.90 -12.49
CA ALA A 76 -16.05 6.99 -12.88
C ALA A 76 -14.89 7.00 -11.86
N LEU A 77 -14.50 8.17 -11.37
CA LEU A 77 -13.47 8.31 -10.33
C LEU A 77 -13.90 7.70 -9.00
N THR A 78 -15.17 7.86 -8.61
CA THR A 78 -15.71 7.23 -7.40
C THR A 78 -15.66 5.69 -7.50
N TYR A 79 -16.08 5.11 -8.62
CA TYR A 79 -15.96 3.66 -8.83
C TYR A 79 -14.51 3.18 -8.81
N LEU A 80 -13.61 3.93 -9.46
CA LEU A 80 -12.19 3.62 -9.45
C LEU A 80 -11.61 3.66 -8.03
N ALA A 81 -11.94 4.69 -7.25
CA ALA A 81 -11.53 4.83 -5.87
C ALA A 81 -12.00 3.64 -5.02
N ILE A 82 -13.28 3.24 -5.13
CA ILE A 82 -13.83 2.11 -4.39
C ILE A 82 -13.10 0.81 -4.76
N ILE A 83 -13.00 0.50 -6.06
CA ILE A 83 -12.40 -0.76 -6.53
C ILE A 83 -10.92 -0.84 -6.12
N CYS A 84 -10.16 0.24 -6.34
CA CYS A 84 -8.74 0.27 -6.02
C CYS A 84 -8.48 0.15 -4.51
N ASN A 85 -9.24 0.87 -3.68
CA ASN A 85 -9.08 0.81 -2.23
C ASN A 85 -9.55 -0.54 -1.64
N CYS A 86 -10.64 -1.13 -2.14
CA CYS A 86 -11.05 -2.48 -1.76
C CYS A 86 -9.99 -3.53 -2.12
N ASN A 87 -9.45 -3.46 -3.34
CA ASN A 87 -8.37 -4.36 -3.78
C ASN A 87 -7.11 -4.16 -2.94
N ALA A 88 -6.74 -2.91 -2.62
CA ALA A 88 -5.60 -2.63 -1.75
C ALA A 88 -5.80 -3.20 -0.34
N ALA A 89 -7.01 -3.12 0.22
CA ALA A 89 -7.33 -3.71 1.52
C ALA A 89 -7.21 -5.25 1.49
N ILE A 90 -7.82 -5.91 0.50
CA ILE A 90 -7.76 -7.37 0.32
C ILE A 90 -6.31 -7.83 0.14
N LEU A 91 -5.54 -7.14 -0.70
CA LEU A 91 -4.13 -7.46 -0.92
C LEU A 91 -3.27 -7.22 0.32
N SER A 92 -3.57 -6.19 1.11
CA SER A 92 -2.88 -5.95 2.40
C SER A 92 -3.11 -7.11 3.36
N PHE A 93 -4.36 -7.60 3.43
CA PHE A 93 -4.72 -8.78 4.22
C PHE A 93 -3.99 -10.02 3.73
N LEU A 94 -4.03 -10.32 2.42
CA LEU A 94 -3.35 -11.48 1.83
C LEU A 94 -1.83 -11.43 2.02
N LEU A 95 -1.21 -10.26 1.86
CA LEU A 95 0.22 -10.08 2.10
C LEU A 95 0.56 -10.27 3.58
N SER A 96 -0.31 -9.82 4.49
CA SER A 96 -0.14 -9.97 5.93
C SER A 96 -0.23 -11.44 6.34
N ASP A 97 -1.24 -12.16 5.85
CA ASP A 97 -1.40 -13.59 6.06
C ASP A 97 -0.16 -14.36 5.58
N ARG A 98 0.28 -14.09 4.35
CA ARG A 98 1.48 -14.72 3.77
C ARG A 98 2.77 -14.40 4.49
N LEU A 99 2.88 -13.22 5.11
CA LEU A 99 4.09 -12.83 5.86
C LEU A 99 4.06 -13.32 7.31
N SER A 100 2.90 -13.72 7.83
CA SER A 100 2.75 -14.33 9.16
C SER A 100 3.13 -15.82 9.18
N THR A 101 3.10 -16.51 8.03
CA THR A 101 3.42 -17.95 7.91
C THR A 101 4.92 -18.31 8.06
N PRO A 102 5.89 -17.56 7.49
CA PRO A 102 7.31 -17.89 7.51
C PRO A 102 7.97 -18.03 8.90
N PRO A 103 7.72 -17.18 9.91
CA PRO A 103 8.45 -17.27 11.18
C PRO A 103 8.32 -18.65 11.87
N LEU A 104 7.19 -19.34 11.69
CA LEU A 104 7.00 -20.71 12.19
C LEU A 104 7.93 -21.72 11.48
N ALA A 105 8.08 -21.61 10.16
CA ALA A 105 8.93 -22.50 9.37
C ALA A 105 10.44 -22.23 9.55
N PHE A 106 10.82 -20.99 9.91
CA PHE A 106 12.19 -20.64 10.26
C PHE A 106 12.60 -21.28 11.60
N SER A 107 11.75 -21.15 12.63
CA SER A 107 11.99 -21.74 13.95
C SER A 107 12.21 -23.25 13.90
N GLN A 108 11.46 -23.96 13.04
CA GLN A 108 11.58 -25.42 12.87
C GLN A 108 12.87 -25.83 12.14
N SER A 109 13.31 -25.06 11.14
CA SER A 109 14.47 -25.44 10.34
C SER A 109 15.83 -25.10 10.95
N ILE A 110 15.88 -24.13 11.88
CA ILE A 110 17.10 -23.81 12.63
C ILE A 110 17.44 -24.97 13.59
N VAL A 111 16.42 -25.66 14.11
CA VAL A 111 16.60 -26.87 14.93
C VAL A 111 17.23 -28.02 14.13
N ASP A 112 16.93 -28.12 12.82
CA ASP A 112 17.43 -29.18 11.94
C ASP A 112 18.81 -28.90 11.31
N SER A 113 19.32 -27.66 11.33
CA SER A 113 20.53 -27.25 10.59
C SER A 113 21.77 -26.97 11.45
N THR A 114 21.89 -27.69 12.56
CA THR A 114 22.97 -27.56 13.57
C THR A 114 24.40 -27.89 13.05
N ASP A 115 24.56 -28.26 11.77
CA ASP A 115 25.81 -28.85 11.23
C ASP A 115 26.51 -28.04 10.11
N SER A 116 26.27 -26.74 9.94
CA SER A 116 26.93 -25.97 8.85
C SER A 116 27.60 -24.69 9.30
N GLU A 117 28.88 -24.61 8.94
CA GLU A 117 29.91 -23.64 9.33
C GLU A 117 29.57 -22.16 9.10
N GLU A 118 30.26 -21.33 9.90
CA GLU A 118 30.35 -19.88 9.90
C GLU A 118 30.20 -19.24 8.52
N THR A 119 28.97 -18.94 8.13
CA THR A 119 28.69 -18.07 7.00
C THR A 119 27.98 -16.85 7.56
N THR A 120 28.57 -15.67 7.43
CA THR A 120 27.96 -14.39 7.81
C THR A 120 26.55 -14.31 7.21
N TYR A 121 25.53 -14.56 8.02
CA TYR A 121 24.16 -14.70 7.56
C TYR A 121 23.62 -13.32 7.18
N ASP A 122 23.64 -12.99 5.88
CA ASP A 122 22.87 -11.88 5.35
C ASP A 122 21.37 -12.24 5.50
N VAL A 123 20.70 -11.56 6.43
CA VAL A 123 19.26 -11.66 6.70
C VAL A 123 18.45 -11.64 5.40
N TYR A 124 18.86 -10.76 4.48
CA TYR A 124 18.20 -10.55 3.22
C TYR A 124 18.37 -11.74 2.27
N ALA A 125 19.56 -12.34 2.24
CA ALA A 125 19.84 -13.51 1.40
C ALA A 125 19.05 -14.75 1.86
N VAL A 126 18.92 -14.95 3.17
CA VAL A 126 18.16 -16.06 3.76
C VAL A 126 16.65 -15.89 3.49
N LEU A 127 16.11 -14.68 3.69
CA LEU A 127 14.71 -14.38 3.35
C LEU A 127 14.44 -14.58 1.86
N LYS A 128 15.34 -14.10 0.99
CA LYS A 128 15.22 -14.17 -0.48
C LYS A 128 15.24 -15.60 -1.00
N LYS A 129 15.95 -16.52 -0.32
CA LYS A 129 16.03 -17.93 -0.72
C LYS A 129 14.77 -18.73 -0.35
N ARG A 130 14.07 -18.35 0.72
CA ARG A 130 12.90 -19.09 1.24
C ARG A 130 11.55 -18.52 0.82
N ILE A 131 11.44 -17.21 0.72
CA ILE A 131 10.23 -16.58 0.18
C ILE A 131 10.39 -16.59 -1.35
N PRO A 132 9.45 -17.13 -2.13
CA PRO A 132 9.49 -17.09 -3.59
C PRO A 132 9.32 -15.64 -4.08
N TRP A 133 10.40 -14.85 -3.98
CA TRP A 133 10.42 -13.40 -4.17
C TRP A 133 9.97 -13.01 -5.58
N ARG A 134 10.17 -13.92 -6.54
CA ARG A 134 9.75 -13.76 -7.94
C ARG A 134 8.23 -13.68 -8.10
N LEU A 135 7.45 -14.43 -7.30
CA LEU A 135 5.99 -14.29 -7.28
C LEU A 135 5.54 -13.14 -6.37
N TRP A 136 6.32 -12.81 -5.36
CA TRP A 136 5.97 -11.77 -4.38
C TRP A 136 6.11 -10.34 -4.94
N SER A 137 7.10 -10.12 -5.81
CA SER A 137 7.37 -8.83 -6.44
C SER A 137 6.19 -8.23 -7.24
N PRO A 138 5.53 -8.96 -8.17
CA PRO A 138 4.40 -8.41 -8.92
C PRO A 138 3.18 -8.16 -8.01
N PHE A 139 2.92 -9.02 -7.03
CA PHE A 139 1.82 -8.81 -6.07
C PHE A 139 2.03 -7.55 -5.23
N LYS A 140 3.24 -7.34 -4.71
CA LYS A 140 3.59 -6.13 -3.97
C LYS A 140 3.48 -4.87 -4.83
N LEU A 141 3.92 -4.94 -6.09
CA LEU A 141 3.83 -3.81 -7.02
C LEU A 141 2.37 -3.48 -7.35
N TYR A 142 1.54 -4.50 -7.62
CA TYR A 142 0.12 -4.31 -7.88
C TYR A 142 -0.62 -3.76 -6.65
N TRP A 143 -0.33 -4.28 -5.45
CA TRP A 143 -0.84 -3.74 -4.19
C TRP A 143 -0.51 -2.25 -4.03
N LEU A 144 0.77 -1.88 -4.22
CA LEU A 144 1.23 -0.51 -4.11
C LEU A 144 0.55 0.39 -5.14
N PHE A 145 0.38 -0.09 -6.37
CA PHE A 145 -0.30 0.62 -7.45
C PHE A 145 -1.77 0.87 -7.13
N CYS A 146 -2.51 -0.16 -6.69
CA CYS A 146 -3.90 -0.02 -6.27
C CYS A 146 -4.04 0.96 -5.10
N MET A 147 -3.16 0.91 -4.11
CA MET A 147 -3.19 1.82 -2.96
C MET A 147 -2.95 3.28 -3.40
N LEU A 148 -1.94 3.53 -4.23
CA LEU A 148 -1.62 4.87 -4.72
C LEU A 148 -2.72 5.45 -5.60
N ILE A 149 -3.24 4.66 -6.55
CA ILE A 149 -4.36 5.11 -7.38
C ILE A 149 -5.62 5.32 -6.54
N GLY A 150 -5.91 4.44 -5.59
CA GLY A 150 -7.05 4.56 -4.69
C GLY A 150 -7.00 5.88 -3.90
N VAL A 151 -5.85 6.20 -3.29
CA VAL A 151 -5.65 7.44 -2.55
C VAL A 151 -5.76 8.67 -3.45
N LEU A 152 -5.08 8.66 -4.60
CA LEU A 152 -5.15 9.78 -5.55
C LEU A 152 -6.56 9.99 -6.09
N SER A 153 -7.28 8.91 -6.36
CA SER A 153 -8.67 8.97 -6.83
C SER A 153 -9.58 9.61 -5.79
N VAL A 154 -9.44 9.28 -4.50
CA VAL A 154 -10.21 9.93 -3.42
C VAL A 154 -9.87 11.42 -3.31
N ILE A 155 -8.60 11.81 -3.42
CA ILE A 155 -8.20 13.22 -3.38
C ILE A 155 -8.82 14.00 -4.53
N VAL A 156 -8.78 13.46 -5.75
CA VAL A 156 -9.36 14.08 -6.94
C VAL A 156 -10.88 14.11 -6.85
N GLU A 157 -11.51 13.02 -6.42
CA GLU A 157 -12.94 12.91 -6.15
C GLU A 157 -13.40 13.99 -5.17
N PHE A 158 -12.71 14.13 -4.04
CA PHE A 158 -13.01 15.16 -3.03
C PHE A 158 -12.85 16.58 -3.59
N ALA A 159 -11.76 16.84 -4.30
CA ALA A 159 -11.52 18.16 -4.90
C ALA A 159 -12.59 18.51 -5.94
N LEU A 160 -12.98 17.55 -6.79
CA LEU A 160 -14.06 17.73 -7.76
C LEU A 160 -15.39 17.93 -7.06
N TYR A 161 -15.73 17.11 -6.06
CA TYR A 161 -16.97 17.21 -5.30
C TYR A 161 -17.15 18.62 -4.69
N VAL A 162 -16.12 19.14 -4.00
CA VAL A 162 -16.13 20.51 -3.46
C VAL A 162 -16.27 21.52 -4.60
N TRP A 163 -15.62 21.29 -5.75
CA TRP A 163 -15.69 22.21 -6.87
C TRP A 163 -17.10 22.31 -7.47
N LEU A 164 -17.88 21.22 -7.45
CA LEU A 164 -19.26 21.21 -7.94
C LEU A 164 -20.24 21.78 -6.91
N GLN A 165 -20.05 21.49 -5.62
CA GLN A 165 -21.03 21.84 -4.58
C GLN A 165 -20.87 23.28 -4.09
N GLU A 166 -19.64 23.76 -3.95
CA GLU A 166 -19.38 25.10 -3.43
C GLU A 166 -19.57 26.19 -4.48
N ASN A 167 -20.11 27.34 -4.09
CA ASN A 167 -20.18 28.51 -4.96
C ASN A 167 -19.02 29.49 -4.74
N HIS A 168 -18.39 29.44 -3.55
CA HIS A 168 -17.31 30.35 -3.18
C HIS A 168 -15.99 29.97 -3.85
N LYS A 169 -15.44 30.88 -4.66
CA LYS A 169 -14.16 30.68 -5.37
C LYS A 169 -12.97 30.47 -4.43
N ALA A 170 -12.98 31.14 -3.26
CA ALA A 170 -11.90 31.02 -2.28
C ALA A 170 -11.75 29.59 -1.75
N ILE A 171 -12.86 28.92 -1.43
CA ILE A 171 -12.87 27.53 -0.94
C ILE A 171 -12.33 26.59 -2.01
N LYS A 172 -12.74 26.79 -3.28
CA LYS A 172 -12.26 25.99 -4.43
C LYS A 172 -10.74 26.08 -4.59
N ILE A 173 -10.18 27.28 -4.49
CA ILE A 173 -8.73 27.49 -4.62
C ILE A 173 -8.00 26.87 -3.43
N ALA A 174 -8.51 27.06 -2.21
CA ALA A 174 -7.91 26.47 -1.01
C ALA A 174 -7.87 24.94 -1.12
N VAL A 175 -8.99 24.29 -1.43
CA VAL A 175 -9.08 22.82 -1.52
C VAL A 175 -8.21 22.27 -2.64
N THR A 176 -8.19 22.90 -3.82
CA THR A 176 -7.31 22.45 -4.91
C THR A 176 -5.83 22.61 -4.57
N THR A 177 -5.46 23.68 -3.85
CA THR A 177 -4.08 23.88 -3.38
C THR A 177 -3.69 22.81 -2.36
N PHE A 178 -4.55 22.54 -1.36
CA PHE A 178 -4.30 21.49 -0.38
C PHE A 178 -4.21 20.10 -1.02
N ALA A 179 -5.11 19.78 -1.97
CA ALA A 179 -5.05 18.53 -2.71
C ALA A 179 -3.76 18.39 -3.54
N SER A 180 -3.30 19.49 -4.15
CA SER A 180 -2.07 19.52 -4.94
C SER A 180 -0.82 19.32 -4.07
N VAL A 181 -0.75 20.04 -2.95
CA VAL A 181 0.36 19.91 -1.99
C VAL A 181 0.37 18.52 -1.33
N GLY A 182 -0.80 17.97 -1.01
CA GLY A 182 -0.94 16.64 -0.41
C GLY A 182 -0.62 15.49 -1.36
N SER A 183 -0.87 15.65 -2.67
CA SER A 183 -0.56 14.63 -3.69
C SER A 183 0.91 14.64 -4.15
N LEU A 184 1.62 15.75 -3.93
CA LEU A 184 3.03 15.93 -4.28
C LEU A 184 3.97 14.80 -3.78
N PRO A 185 3.96 14.40 -2.49
CA PRO A 185 4.80 13.29 -2.02
C PRO A 185 4.46 11.96 -2.71
N LEU A 186 3.19 11.72 -3.04
CA LEU A 186 2.77 10.51 -3.75
C LEU A 186 3.31 10.50 -5.18
N LEU A 187 3.24 11.63 -5.87
CA LEU A 187 3.78 11.77 -7.23
C LEU A 187 5.29 11.60 -7.29
N ILE A 188 6.02 12.16 -6.32
CA ILE A 188 7.47 11.98 -6.19
C ILE A 188 7.78 10.49 -6.01
N PHE A 189 7.10 9.84 -5.06
CA PHE A 189 7.31 8.41 -4.80
C PHE A 189 7.02 7.53 -6.03
N ILE A 190 5.94 7.81 -6.77
CA ILE A 190 5.61 7.13 -8.03
C ILE A 190 6.74 7.32 -9.06
N SER A 191 7.25 8.55 -9.19
CA SER A 191 8.30 8.87 -10.17
C SER A 191 9.62 8.13 -9.86
N GLU A 192 10.00 8.05 -8.59
CA GLU A 192 11.18 7.31 -8.14
C GLU A 192 11.03 5.81 -8.40
N LYS A 193 9.85 5.24 -8.14
CA LYS A 193 9.61 3.82 -8.41
C LYS A 193 9.60 3.50 -9.90
N LEU A 194 8.97 4.35 -10.72
CA LEU A 194 8.96 4.17 -12.17
C LEU A 194 10.37 4.25 -12.78
N THR A 195 11.19 5.19 -12.30
CA THR A 195 12.59 5.31 -12.75
C THR A 195 13.44 4.12 -12.31
N SER A 196 13.19 3.57 -11.12
CA SER A 196 13.86 2.35 -10.65
C SER A 196 13.50 1.12 -11.47
N LEU A 197 12.23 0.95 -11.85
CA LEU A 197 11.79 -0.17 -12.69
C LEU A 197 12.42 -0.08 -14.08
N ARG A 198 12.41 1.12 -14.67
CA ARG A 198 13.03 1.36 -15.98
C ARG A 198 14.51 0.99 -16.01
N LYS A 199 15.27 1.25 -14.94
CA LYS A 199 16.70 0.88 -14.86
C LYS A 199 16.94 -0.63 -14.85
N HIS A 200 16.02 -1.41 -14.29
CA HIS A 200 16.16 -2.87 -14.27
C HIS A 200 15.93 -3.52 -15.63
N ASP A 201 15.06 -2.94 -16.47
CA ASP A 201 14.80 -3.46 -17.82
C ASP A 201 15.98 -3.25 -18.79
N TYR A 202 16.87 -2.29 -18.52
CA TYR A 202 18.08 -2.04 -19.33
C TYR A 202 19.31 -2.82 -18.88
N ALA A 203 19.20 -3.61 -17.80
CA ALA A 203 20.32 -4.38 -17.23
C ALA A 203 20.24 -5.89 -17.55
N LEU A 204 19.29 -6.29 -18.41
CA LEU A 204 19.11 -7.64 -18.96
C LEU A 204 19.48 -7.65 -20.45
#